data_AF-P42343-F1
#
_entry.id   AF-P42343-F1
#
_cell.length_a   1.000
_cell.length_b   1.000
_cell.length_c   1.000
_cell.angle_alpha   90.00
_cell.angle_beta   90.00
_cell.angle_gamma   90.00
#
_symmetry.space_group_name_H-M   'P 1'
#
loop_
_entity.id
_entity.type
_entity.pdbx_description
1 polymer ?
#
loop_
_entity_poly.entity_id
_entity_poly.type
_entity_poly.pdbx_seq_one_letter_code
_entity_poly.pdbx_strand_id
1 'polypeptide(L)' 'MGRDTIADIITSIRNVDMNRKGTVRIESTNMAEKIVKILLREGFIENVRKHQENKKSFLVLTLRHRRNRKGPSP' A
#
# COMPACT_ATOMS: atom_id res chain seq x y z
N MET A 1 0.68 17.71 -4.99
CA MET A 1 0.60 16.35 -5.58
C MET A 1 1.97 16.05 -6.16
N GLY A 2 2.62 14.97 -5.68
CA GLY A 2 3.95 14.60 -6.11
C GLY A 2 3.98 14.39 -7.62
N ARG A 3 5.08 14.77 -8.28
CA ARG A 3 5.24 14.58 -9.73
C ARG A 3 5.29 13.09 -10.10
N ASP A 4 5.51 12.22 -9.13
CA ASP A 4 5.68 10.78 -9.32
C ASP A 4 4.72 9.98 -8.42
N THR A 5 3.58 9.60 -9.02
CA THR A 5 2.57 8.75 -8.39
C THR A 5 3.13 7.40 -7.93
N ILE A 6 4.17 6.87 -8.59
CA ILE A 6 4.77 5.58 -8.25
C ILE A 6 5.60 5.73 -6.97
N ALA A 7 6.43 6.78 -6.90
CA ALA A 7 7.20 7.10 -5.70
C ALA A 7 6.28 7.33 -4.48
N ASP A 8 5.16 8.01 -4.68
CA ASP A 8 4.16 8.24 -3.63
C ASP A 8 3.55 6.93 -3.10
N ILE A 9 3.23 5.97 -3.99
CA ILE A 9 2.71 4.65 -3.61
C ILE A 9 3.75 3.86 -2.80
N ILE A 10 4.99 3.78 -3.30
CA ILE A 10 6.08 3.03 -2.64
C ILE A 10 6.37 3.64 -1.25
N THR A 11 6.42 4.97 -1.17
CA THR A 11 6.65 5.69 0.08
C THR A 11 5.52 5.44 1.08
N SER A 12 4.26 5.44 0.62
CA SER A 12 3.10 5.15 1.47
C SER A 12 3.16 3.74 2.04
N ILE A 13 3.50 2.74 1.21
CA ILE A 13 3.65 1.34 1.67
C ILE A 13 4.79 1.22 2.70
N ARG A 14 5.96 1.83 2.42
CA ARG A 14 7.11 1.83 3.34
C ARG A 14 6.75 2.43 4.70
N ASN A 15 6.10 3.60 4.69
CA ASN A 15 5.76 4.31 5.93
C ASN A 15 4.71 3.55 6.75
N VAL A 16 3.77 2.86 6.11
CA VAL A 16 2.76 2.03 6.78
C VAL A 16 3.39 0.76 7.39
N ASP A 17 4.28 0.09 6.65
CA ASP A 17 5.06 -1.05 7.16
C ASP A 17 5.89 -0.66 8.39
N MET A 18 6.62 0.46 8.32
CA MET A 18 7.43 0.98 9.44
C MET A 18 6.61 1.32 10.67
N ASN A 19 5.43 1.94 10.48
CA ASN A 19 4.53 2.30 11.57
C ASN A 19 3.73 1.13 12.13
N ARG A 20 3.99 -0.11 11.66
CA ARG A 20 3.23 -1.33 12.02
C ARG A 20 1.73 -1.18 11.77
N LYS A 21 1.33 -0.26 10.89
CA LYS A 21 -0.06 -0.13 10.43
C LYS A 21 -0.25 -1.20 9.36
N GLY A 22 -1.27 -2.03 9.49
CA GLY A 22 -1.50 -3.12 8.54
C GLY A 22 -2.09 -2.64 7.21
N THR A 23 -2.58 -1.40 7.14
CA THR A 23 -3.40 -0.94 6.01
C THR A 23 -2.92 0.39 5.42
N VAL A 24 -2.85 0.48 4.09
CA VAL A 24 -2.54 1.70 3.35
C VAL A 24 -3.67 2.02 2.36
N ARG A 25 -4.00 3.31 2.24
CA ARG A 25 -4.98 3.83 1.27
C ARG A 25 -4.24 4.61 0.20
N ILE A 26 -4.43 4.24 -1.07
CA ILE A 26 -3.87 4.93 -2.24
C ILE A 26 -4.98 5.23 -3.26
N GLU A 27 -4.79 6.22 -4.12
CA GLU A 27 -5.72 6.49 -5.23
C GLU A 27 -5.68 5.36 -6.27
N SER A 28 -6.85 4.98 -6.78
CA SER A 28 -7.00 3.91 -7.78
C SER A 28 -6.74 4.47 -9.17
N THR A 29 -5.48 4.43 -9.59
CA THR A 29 -5.08 4.71 -10.99
C THR A 29 -4.81 3.41 -11.73
N ASN A 30 -4.86 3.43 -13.06
CA ASN A 30 -4.54 2.26 -13.89
C ASN A 30 -3.13 1.69 -13.58
N MET A 31 -2.17 2.58 -13.27
CA MET A 31 -0.82 2.19 -12.89
C MET A 31 -0.77 1.59 -11.49
N ALA A 32 -1.43 2.23 -10.51
CA ALA A 32 -1.52 1.73 -9.14
C ALA A 32 -2.13 0.33 -9.09
N GLU A 33 -3.23 0.10 -9.84
CA GLU A 33 -3.88 -1.20 -9.92
C GLU A 33 -2.94 -2.29 -10.48
N LYS A 34 -2.12 -1.98 -11.49
CA LYS A 34 -1.12 -2.92 -12.04
C LYS A 34 -0.02 -3.24 -11.03
N ILE A 35 0.53 -2.23 -10.36
CA ILE A 35 1.57 -2.41 -9.33
C ILE A 35 1.04 -3.25 -8.18
N VAL A 36 -0.14 -2.93 -7.67
CA VAL A 36 -0.79 -3.65 -6.57
C VAL A 36 -1.07 -5.11 -6.94
N LYS A 37 -1.51 -5.40 -8.17
CA LYS A 37 -1.68 -6.77 -8.67
C LYS A 37 -0.38 -7.57 -8.68
N ILE A 38 0.75 -6.94 -8.98
CA ILE A 38 2.07 -7.59 -8.90
C ILE A 38 2.41 -7.84 -7.43
N LEU A 39 2.33 -6.84 -6.57
CA LEU A 39 2.65 -6.96 -5.14
C LEU A 39 1.80 -8.00 -4.40
N LEU A 40 0.52 -8.14 -4.78
CA LEU A 40 -0.38 -9.18 -4.28
C LEU A 40 0.07 -10.58 -4.73
N ARG A 41 0.45 -10.73 -6.01
CA ARG A 41 0.92 -12.00 -6.57
C ARG A 41 2.24 -12.46 -5.96
N GLU A 42 3.15 -11.53 -5.72
CA GLU A 42 4.43 -11.77 -5.05
C GLU A 42 4.30 -11.97 -3.52
N GLY A 43 3.09 -11.81 -2.97
CA GLY A 43 2.80 -12.07 -1.55
C GLY A 43 3.30 -11.00 -0.56
N PHE A 44 3.61 -9.78 -1.04
CA PHE A 44 3.91 -8.62 -0.19
C PHE A 44 2.66 -8.01 0.43
N ILE A 45 1.55 -8.04 -0.33
CA ILE A 45 0.23 -7.58 0.11
C ILE A 45 -0.62 -8.82 0.40
N GLU A 46 -1.32 -8.81 1.53
CA GLU A 46 -2.24 -9.87 1.94
C GLU A 46 -3.60 -9.72 1.28
N ASN A 47 -4.12 -8.49 1.19
CA ASN A 47 -5.43 -8.22 0.60
C ASN A 47 -5.50 -6.84 -0.05
N VAL A 48 -6.39 -6.70 -1.02
CA VAL A 48 -6.67 -5.44 -1.73
C VAL A 48 -8.17 -5.26 -1.83
N ARG A 49 -8.68 -4.12 -1.38
CA ARG A 49 -10.09 -3.73 -1.53
C ARG A 49 -10.21 -2.42 -2.29
N LYS A 50 -11.18 -2.32 -3.18
CA LYS A 50 -11.52 -1.06 -3.84
C LYS A 50 -12.60 -0.36 -3.04
N HIS A 51 -12.41 0.92 -2.77
CA HIS A 51 -13.37 1.78 -2.07
C HIS A 51 -13.64 3.04 -2.89
N GLN A 52 -14.90 3.43 -3.03
CA GLN A 52 -15.28 4.62 -3.77
C GLN A 52 -15.88 5.65 -2.80
N GLU A 53 -15.34 6.87 -2.84
CA GLU A 53 -15.75 7.98 -1.99
C GLU A 53 -15.74 9.26 -2.83
N ASN A 54 -16.83 10.04 -2.81
CA ASN A 54 -16.90 11.35 -3.49
C ASN A 54 -16.44 11.34 -4.96
N LYS A 55 -16.89 10.34 -5.75
CA LYS A 55 -16.49 10.10 -7.15
C LYS A 55 -15.00 9.75 -7.37
N LYS A 56 -14.22 9.56 -6.30
CA LYS A 56 -12.84 9.07 -6.36
C LYS A 56 -12.79 7.60 -5.95
N SER A 57 -11.96 6.83 -6.66
CA SER A 57 -11.69 5.43 -6.32
C SER A 57 -10.37 5.30 -5.58
N PHE A 58 -10.34 4.46 -4.56
CA PHE A 58 -9.17 4.19 -3.73
C PHE A 58 -8.94 2.70 -3.63
N LEU A 59 -7.67 2.31 -3.52
CA LEU A 59 -7.27 0.96 -3.14
C LEU A 59 -6.85 0.98 -1.68
N VAL A 60 -7.45 0.09 -0.90
CA VAL A 60 -7.07 -0.19 0.49
C VAL A 60 -6.30 -1.50 0.48
N LEU A 61 -5.00 -1.41 0.74
CA LEU A 61 -4.09 -2.55 0.73
C LEU A 61 -3.84 -2.98 2.17
N THR A 62 -3.92 -4.28 2.44
CA THR A 62 -3.50 -4.89 3.71
C THR A 62 -2.12 -5.48 3.49
N LEU A 63 -1.11 -4.97 4.19
CA LEU A 63 0.26 -5.45 4.09
C LEU A 63 0.42 -6.74 4.90
N ARG A 64 1.19 -7.69 4.36
CA ARG A 64 1.49 -8.92 5.09
C ARG A 64 2.43 -8.63 6.25
N HIS A 65 2.00 -8.86 7.48
CA HIS A 65 2.83 -8.63 8.65
C HIS A 65 4.01 -9.61 8.70
N ARG A 66 5.25 -9.13 8.53
CA ARG A 66 6.45 -9.94 8.82
C ARG A 66 6.66 -9.97 10.33
N ARG A 67 6.23 -11.06 10.97
CA ARG A 67 6.35 -11.32 12.43
C ARG A 67 7.77 -11.19 13.03
N ASN A 68 8.82 -10.97 12.24
CA ASN A 68 10.22 -11.03 12.68
C ASN A 68 11.05 -9.76 12.49
N ARG A 69 10.45 -8.59 12.27
CA ARG A 69 11.21 -7.33 12.36
C ARG A 69 11.18 -6.78 13.78
N LYS A 70 12.09 -7.27 14.63
CA LYS A 70 12.70 -6.46 15.70
C LYS A 70 13.46 -5.30 15.03
N GLY A 71 12.73 -4.29 14.56
CA GLY A 71 13.31 -2.97 14.32
C GLY A 71 13.66 -2.33 15.67
N PRO A 72 14.64 -1.41 15.73
CA PRO A 72 15.16 -0.93 16.99
C PRO A 72 14.02 -0.33 17.80
N SER A 73 13.85 -0.82 19.03
CA SER A 73 13.30 -0.02 20.11
C SER A 73 14.08 1.31 20.15
N PRO A 74 13.44 2.43 20.53
CA PRO A 74 14.13 3.73 20.59
C PRO A 74 15.47 3.67 21.32
#